data_AF-A0A847QJS4-F1
#
_entry.id   AF-A0A847QJS4-F1
#
_cell.length_a   1.000
_cell.length_b   1.000
_cell.length_c   1.000
_cell.angle_alpha   90.00
_cell.angle_beta   90.00
_cell.angle_gamma   90.00
#
_symmetry.space_group_name_H-M   'P 1'
#
loop_
_entity.id
_entity.type
_entity.pdbx_description
1 polymer ?
#
loop_
_entity_poly.entity_id
_entity_poly.type
_entity_poly.pdbx_seq_one_letter_code
_entity_poly.pdbx_strand_id
1 'polypeptide(L)'
;MKLKYRVLYTAAGLIIALGLILSGCSQAPQKKQAPAPTPQQTAQGKEPEITVYMHETGQKKTMKMEDYIAGVVAGEMKPDWPVEALAAQAIIARTFTIQAIEEKGGVPERGTQASTDIKEFQAYNDKAITENVKRAVEMTRGEIATYQGKAINSWFHA
;
A
#
# COMPACT_ATOMS: atom_id res chain seq x y z
N MET A 1 3.22 -30.76 61.31
CA MET A 1 2.31 -30.12 60.33
C MET A 1 3.01 -29.39 59.17
N LYS A 2 4.25 -28.90 59.31
CA LYS A 2 4.97 -28.11 58.28
C LYS A 2 5.63 -28.91 57.12
N LEU A 3 5.78 -30.24 57.24
CA LEU A 3 6.47 -31.06 56.23
C LEU A 3 5.57 -31.43 55.03
N LYS A 4 4.27 -31.62 55.25
CA LYS A 4 3.29 -31.94 54.19
C LYS A 4 3.09 -30.78 53.20
N TYR A 5 3.17 -29.54 53.70
CA TYR A 5 3.06 -28.34 52.87
C TYR A 5 4.28 -28.13 51.97
N ARG A 6 5.51 -28.42 52.44
CA ARG A 6 6.72 -28.27 51.61
C ARG A 6 6.70 -29.21 50.39
N VAL A 7 6.24 -30.45 50.57
CA VAL A 7 6.10 -31.42 49.47
C VAL A 7 4.99 -31.01 48.49
N LEU A 8 3.88 -30.44 48.99
CA LEU A 8 2.81 -29.90 48.15
C LEU A 8 3.28 -28.70 47.30
N TYR A 9 4.04 -27.76 47.88
CA TYR A 9 4.53 -26.59 47.15
C TYR A 9 5.64 -26.94 46.15
N THR A 10 6.49 -27.93 46.43
CA THR A 10 7.47 -28.42 45.45
C THR A 10 6.82 -29.17 44.29
N ALA A 11 5.77 -29.95 44.54
CA ALA A 11 5.03 -30.63 43.49
C ALA A 11 4.22 -29.65 42.62
N ALA A 12 3.59 -28.64 43.23
CA ALA A 12 2.88 -27.58 42.51
C ALA A 12 3.83 -26.70 41.66
N GLY A 13 5.02 -26.38 42.18
CA GLY A 13 6.04 -25.62 41.43
C GLY A 13 6.57 -26.37 40.21
N LEU A 14 6.74 -27.69 40.30
CA LEU A 14 7.19 -28.55 39.19
C LEU A 14 6.12 -28.68 38.09
N ILE A 15 4.84 -28.73 38.46
CA ILE A 15 3.71 -28.79 37.51
C ILE A 15 3.55 -27.47 36.73
N ILE A 16 3.74 -26.32 37.40
CA ILE A 16 3.68 -25.00 36.75
C ILE A 16 4.87 -24.81 35.78
N ALA A 17 6.07 -25.27 36.17
CA ALA A 17 7.24 -25.22 35.29
C ALA A 17 7.11 -26.15 34.06
N LEU A 18 6.45 -27.30 34.20
CA LEU A 18 6.20 -28.21 33.07
C LEU A 18 5.12 -27.68 32.11
N GLY A 19 4.12 -26.96 32.63
CA GLY A 19 3.06 -26.34 31.82
C GLY A 19 3.53 -25.18 30.93
N LEU A 20 4.57 -24.45 31.36
CA LEU A 20 5.14 -23.34 30.59
C LEU A 20 6.06 -23.78 29.43
N ILE A 21 6.51 -25.05 29.42
CA ILE A 21 7.37 -25.60 28.36
C ILE A 21 6.53 -26.13 27.18
N LEU A 22 5.24 -26.41 27.38
CA LEU A 22 4.36 -26.96 26.34
C LEU A 22 3.55 -25.90 25.55
N SER A 23 3.71 -24.62 25.84
CA SER A 23 3.16 -23.52 25.01
C SER A 23 4.09 -23.16 23.85
N GLY A 24 4.70 -24.18 23.25
CA GLY A 24 5.46 -24.07 22.00
C GLY A 24 4.54 -23.59 20.88
N CYS A 25 4.86 -22.41 20.36
CA CYS A 25 4.17 -21.71 19.29
C CYS A 25 3.70 -22.63 18.15
N SER A 26 2.39 -22.83 18.02
CA SER A 26 1.77 -23.26 16.77
C SER A 26 1.56 -22.03 15.89
N GLN A 27 2.55 -21.69 15.06
CA GLN A 27 2.29 -20.82 13.90
C GLN A 27 1.57 -21.67 12.85
N ALA A 28 0.28 -21.37 12.63
CA ALA A 28 -0.44 -21.86 11.46
C ALA A 28 0.35 -21.46 10.19
N PRO A 29 0.42 -22.33 9.17
CA PRO A 29 1.12 -21.99 7.93
C PRO A 29 0.46 -20.75 7.32
N GLN A 30 1.20 -19.63 7.29
CA GLN A 30 0.81 -18.46 6.52
C GLN A 30 0.60 -18.89 5.07
N LYS A 31 -0.62 -18.68 4.56
CA LYS A 31 -0.89 -18.65 3.12
C LYS A 31 0.20 -17.77 2.50
N LYS A 32 1.04 -18.34 1.63
CA LYS A 32 2.02 -17.58 0.82
C LYS A 32 1.25 -16.49 0.08
N GLN A 33 1.20 -15.29 0.64
CA GLN A 33 0.93 -14.08 -0.12
C GLN A 33 2.07 -13.96 -1.13
N ALA A 34 1.72 -13.66 -2.37
CA ALA A 34 2.70 -13.30 -3.38
C ALA A 34 3.61 -12.20 -2.79
N PRO A 35 4.94 -12.26 -3.02
CA PRO A 35 5.83 -11.23 -2.50
C PRO A 35 5.32 -9.86 -2.98
N ALA A 36 5.21 -8.91 -2.05
CA ALA A 36 5.04 -7.51 -2.41
C ALA A 36 6.15 -7.13 -3.41
N PRO A 37 5.85 -6.30 -4.42
CA PRO A 37 6.89 -5.76 -5.29
C PRO A 37 7.98 -5.12 -4.45
N THR A 38 9.19 -5.68 -4.52
CA THR A 38 10.37 -5.06 -3.93
C THR A 38 10.70 -3.81 -4.78
N PRO A 39 11.30 -2.74 -4.20
CA PRO A 39 11.83 -1.60 -4.97
C PRO A 39 12.82 -1.93 -6.10
N GLN A 40 13.16 -3.22 -6.26
CA GLN A 40 13.97 -3.76 -7.35
C GLN A 40 13.14 -4.24 -8.57
N GLN A 41 11.81 -4.34 -8.49
CA GLN A 41 10.98 -4.67 -9.66
C GLN A 41 10.82 -3.50 -10.65
N THR A 42 11.20 -2.27 -10.26
CA THR A 42 11.34 -1.11 -11.15
C THR A 42 12.61 -1.17 -12.01
N ALA A 43 13.55 -2.07 -11.74
CA ALA A 43 14.82 -2.16 -12.48
C ALA A 43 14.72 -2.78 -13.89
N GLN A 44 13.56 -3.32 -14.28
CA GLN A 44 13.35 -3.87 -15.63
C GLN A 44 12.75 -2.87 -16.65
N GLY A 45 12.56 -1.60 -16.29
CA GLY A 45 12.15 -0.54 -17.23
C GLY A 45 10.77 -0.73 -17.87
N LYS A 46 10.00 -1.74 -17.44
CA LYS A 46 8.65 -2.00 -17.91
C LYS A 46 7.66 -1.45 -16.89
N GLU A 47 6.75 -0.62 -17.36
CA GLU A 47 5.68 -0.06 -16.54
C GLU A 47 4.81 -1.16 -15.91
N PRO A 48 4.57 -1.11 -14.58
CA PRO A 48 3.72 -2.08 -13.91
C PRO A 48 2.24 -1.88 -14.24
N GLU A 49 1.48 -2.97 -14.15
CA GLU A 49 0.03 -2.91 -14.07
C GLU A 49 -0.41 -2.99 -12.62
N ILE A 50 -1.50 -2.29 -12.30
CA ILE A 50 -2.13 -2.31 -10.99
C ILE A 50 -3.61 -2.69 -11.11
N THR A 51 -4.14 -3.30 -10.06
CA THR A 51 -5.56 -3.54 -9.88
C THR A 51 -6.21 -2.36 -9.17
N VAL A 52 -7.24 -1.78 -9.78
CA VAL A 52 -7.94 -0.59 -9.28
C VAL A 52 -9.41 -0.92 -9.04
N TYR A 53 -9.93 -0.55 -7.88
CA TYR A 53 -11.37 -0.59 -7.61
C TYR A 53 -12.03 0.66 -8.18
N MET A 54 -12.97 0.47 -9.11
CA MET A 54 -13.71 1.53 -9.78
C MET A 54 -14.98 1.84 -8.98
N HIS A 55 -14.92 2.82 -8.07
CA HIS A 55 -15.98 3.17 -7.11
C HIS A 55 -17.37 3.32 -7.73
N GLU A 56 -17.46 3.99 -8.89
CA GLU A 56 -18.74 4.25 -9.56
C GLU A 56 -19.44 2.97 -10.04
N THR A 57 -18.68 1.94 -10.39
CA THR A 57 -19.21 0.70 -11.00
C THR A 57 -19.12 -0.50 -10.07
N GLY A 58 -18.34 -0.41 -8.99
CA GLY A 58 -18.00 -1.52 -8.10
C GLY A 58 -17.08 -2.58 -8.73
N GLN A 59 -16.55 -2.35 -9.94
CA GLN A 59 -15.72 -3.31 -10.65
C GLN A 59 -14.24 -3.18 -10.28
N LYS A 60 -13.48 -4.27 -10.46
CA LYS A 60 -12.02 -4.26 -10.41
C LYS A 60 -11.48 -4.20 -11.83
N LYS A 61 -10.54 -3.29 -12.10
CA LYS A 61 -9.90 -3.16 -13.41
C LYS A 61 -8.38 -3.24 -13.25
N THR A 62 -7.74 -4.03 -14.09
CA THR A 62 -6.28 -3.98 -14.25
C THR A 62 -5.95 -2.92 -15.29
N MET A 63 -5.04 -2.02 -14.97
CA MET A 63 -4.57 -0.98 -15.89
C MET A 63 -3.11 -0.63 -15.63
N LYS A 64 -2.51 0.08 -16.58
CA LYS A 64 -1.17 0.65 -16.47
C LYS A 64 -1.11 1.67 -15.34
N MET A 65 -0.01 1.69 -14.59
CA MET A 65 0.18 2.62 -13.47
C MET A 65 0.03 4.07 -13.93
N GLU A 66 0.66 4.44 -15.05
CA GLU A 66 0.66 5.82 -15.55
C GLU A 66 -0.74 6.25 -16.05
N ASP A 67 -1.54 5.33 -16.58
CA ASP A 67 -2.95 5.60 -16.92
C ASP A 67 -3.76 5.94 -15.65
N TYR A 68 -3.54 5.20 -14.57
CA TYR A 68 -4.17 5.48 -13.28
C TYR A 68 -3.72 6.84 -12.72
N ILE A 69 -2.41 7.12 -12.75
CA ILE A 69 -1.85 8.39 -12.25
C ILE A 69 -2.39 9.58 -13.04
N ALA A 70 -2.57 9.47 -14.36
CA ALA A 70 -3.21 10.52 -15.15
C ALA A 70 -4.63 10.84 -14.67
N GLY A 71 -5.42 9.80 -14.37
CA GLY A 71 -6.76 9.98 -13.80
C GLY A 71 -6.75 10.60 -12.41
N VAL A 72 -5.76 10.27 -11.57
CA VAL A 72 -5.60 10.89 -10.24
C VAL A 72 -5.23 12.37 -10.36
N VAL A 73 -4.23 12.72 -11.17
CA VAL A 73 -3.82 14.13 -11.37
C VAL A 73 -4.99 14.96 -11.89
N ALA A 74 -5.78 14.42 -12.82
CA ALA A 74 -6.97 15.08 -13.33
C ALA A 74 -8.14 15.17 -12.33
N GLY A 75 -8.17 14.31 -11.31
CA GLY A 75 -9.15 14.35 -10.22
C GLY A 75 -8.76 15.32 -9.09
N GLU A 76 -7.47 15.45 -8.81
CA GLU A 76 -6.93 16.23 -7.68
C GLU A 76 -6.60 17.68 -8.06
N MET A 77 -6.30 17.96 -9.34
CA MET A 77 -5.88 19.28 -9.82
C MET A 77 -6.70 19.77 -11.00
N LYS A 78 -6.73 21.10 -11.19
CA LYS A 78 -7.29 21.66 -12.43
C LYS A 78 -6.34 21.38 -13.60
N PRO A 79 -6.80 20.77 -14.70
CA PRO A 79 -5.93 20.37 -15.81
C PRO A 79 -5.21 21.51 -16.56
N ASP A 80 -5.63 22.76 -16.35
CA ASP A 80 -5.06 23.98 -16.94
C ASP A 80 -3.99 24.64 -16.06
N TRP A 81 -3.67 24.08 -14.90
CA TRP A 81 -2.56 24.53 -14.07
C TRP A 81 -1.20 24.32 -14.78
N PRO A 82 -0.15 25.04 -14.32
CA PRO A 82 1.19 24.89 -14.89
C PRO A 82 1.64 23.42 -14.92
N VAL A 83 2.22 22.99 -16.04
CA VAL A 83 2.63 21.59 -16.25
C VAL A 83 3.54 21.07 -15.15
N GLU A 84 4.43 21.91 -14.61
CA GLU A 84 5.32 21.54 -13.51
C GLU A 84 4.58 21.28 -12.19
N ALA A 85 3.45 21.98 -11.95
CA ALA A 85 2.61 21.70 -10.78
C ALA A 85 1.89 20.36 -10.93
N LEU A 86 1.36 20.08 -12.14
CA LEU A 86 0.77 18.77 -12.45
C LEU A 86 1.82 17.65 -12.35
N ALA A 87 3.06 17.91 -12.74
CA ALA A 87 4.17 16.95 -12.70
C ALA A 87 4.56 16.64 -11.25
N ALA A 88 4.65 17.65 -10.38
CA ALA A 88 4.85 17.45 -8.95
C ALA A 88 3.74 16.56 -8.35
N GLN A 89 2.48 16.79 -8.74
CA GLN A 89 1.36 15.96 -8.30
C GLN A 89 1.43 14.53 -8.85
N ALA A 90 1.91 14.32 -10.07
CA ALA A 90 2.11 12.97 -10.61
C ALA A 90 3.12 12.19 -9.75
N ILE A 91 4.22 12.81 -9.33
CA ILE A 91 5.20 12.21 -8.39
C ILE A 91 4.53 11.90 -7.05
N ILE A 92 3.76 12.84 -6.50
CA ILE A 92 3.04 12.67 -5.23
C ILE A 92 2.06 11.49 -5.32
N ALA A 93 1.20 11.47 -6.33
CA ALA A 93 0.18 10.43 -6.53
C ALA A 93 0.81 9.04 -6.72
N ARG A 94 1.91 8.96 -7.47
CA ARG A 94 2.66 7.70 -7.67
C ARG A 94 3.30 7.24 -6.37
N THR A 95 3.92 8.16 -5.64
CA THR A 95 4.54 7.88 -4.35
C THR A 95 3.51 7.35 -3.35
N PHE A 96 2.35 8.00 -3.24
CA PHE A 96 1.25 7.56 -2.38
C PHE A 96 0.78 6.16 -2.77
N THR A 97 0.60 5.90 -4.06
CA THR A 97 0.12 4.61 -4.57
C THR A 97 1.10 3.49 -4.20
N ILE A 98 2.40 3.69 -4.41
CA ILE A 98 3.44 2.74 -4.02
C ILE A 98 3.48 2.54 -2.50
N GLN A 99 3.47 3.63 -1.74
CA GLN A 99 3.45 3.60 -0.27
C GLN A 99 2.26 2.77 0.24
N ALA A 100 1.06 2.97 -0.30
CA ALA A 100 -0.14 2.27 0.14
C ALA A 100 -0.09 0.78 -0.21
N ILE A 101 0.45 0.43 -1.39
CA ILE A 101 0.68 -0.96 -1.78
C ILE A 101 1.69 -1.63 -0.86
N GLU A 102 2.81 -0.98 -0.55
CA GLU A 102 3.88 -1.54 0.28
C GLU A 102 3.46 -1.70 1.75
N GLU A 103 2.77 -0.72 2.32
CA GLU A 103 2.43 -0.73 3.75
C GLU A 103 1.15 -1.51 4.06
N LYS A 104 0.14 -1.40 3.20
CA LYS A 104 -1.21 -1.93 3.46
C LYS A 104 -1.62 -3.04 2.49
N GLY A 105 -0.89 -3.22 1.40
CA GLY A 105 -1.35 -4.06 0.28
C GLY A 105 -2.35 -3.34 -0.64
N GLY A 106 -2.42 -2.00 -0.58
CA GLY A 106 -3.33 -1.18 -1.36
C GLY A 106 -4.62 -0.89 -0.60
N VAL A 107 -5.74 -1.44 -1.08
CA VAL A 107 -7.07 -1.34 -0.47
C VAL A 107 -7.58 -2.74 -0.11
N PRO A 108 -7.19 -3.30 1.05
CA PRO A 108 -7.45 -4.70 1.41
C PRO A 108 -8.92 -5.09 1.41
N GLU A 109 -9.80 -4.19 1.84
CA GLU A 109 -11.25 -4.39 1.90
C GLU A 109 -11.85 -4.58 0.51
N ARG A 110 -11.22 -3.97 -0.51
CA ARG A 110 -11.58 -4.15 -1.92
C ARG A 110 -10.80 -5.28 -2.56
N GLY A 111 -9.67 -5.69 -1.99
CA GLY A 111 -8.73 -6.63 -2.61
C GLY A 111 -8.20 -6.10 -3.94
N THR A 112 -7.80 -4.83 -3.96
CA THR A 112 -7.19 -4.11 -5.09
C THR A 112 -5.99 -3.31 -4.59
N GLN A 113 -5.09 -2.92 -5.50
CA GLN A 113 -3.90 -2.12 -5.18
C GLN A 113 -4.22 -0.62 -5.04
N ALA A 114 -5.27 -0.14 -5.70
CA ALA A 114 -5.74 1.23 -5.61
C ALA A 114 -7.28 1.30 -5.68
N SER A 115 -7.81 2.50 -5.47
CA SER A 115 -9.25 2.82 -5.60
C SER A 115 -9.43 4.21 -6.22
N THR A 116 -10.55 4.41 -6.89
CA THR A 116 -11.00 5.71 -7.40
C THR A 116 -11.90 6.46 -6.41
N ASP A 117 -12.12 5.94 -5.20
CA ASP A 117 -12.87 6.62 -4.14
C ASP A 117 -11.93 7.45 -3.26
N ILE A 118 -12.12 8.77 -3.28
CA ILE A 118 -11.36 9.73 -2.47
C ILE A 118 -11.46 9.46 -0.97
N LYS A 119 -12.51 8.80 -0.49
CA LYS A 119 -12.69 8.52 0.96
C LYS A 119 -11.76 7.43 1.48
N GLU A 120 -11.25 6.56 0.60
CA GLU A 120 -10.36 5.45 0.97
C GLU A 120 -8.99 5.54 0.28
N PHE A 121 -8.85 6.34 -0.77
CA PHE A 121 -7.61 6.44 -1.53
C PHE A 121 -7.35 7.85 -2.08
N GLN A 122 -7.59 8.10 -3.37
CA GLN A 122 -7.33 9.39 -4.04
C GLN A 122 -8.49 9.74 -4.96
N ALA A 123 -8.70 11.03 -5.21
CA ALA A 123 -9.62 11.48 -6.25
C ALA A 123 -9.15 10.96 -7.61
N TYR A 124 -10.11 10.69 -8.49
CA TYR A 124 -9.85 10.16 -9.82
C TYR A 124 -10.91 10.68 -10.79
N ASN A 125 -10.48 11.16 -11.96
CA ASN A 125 -11.38 11.63 -13.01
C ASN A 125 -10.77 11.40 -14.39
N ASP A 126 -11.13 10.29 -15.04
CA ASP A 126 -10.65 9.95 -16.37
C ASP A 126 -11.14 10.90 -17.47
N LYS A 127 -12.33 11.47 -17.31
CA LYS A 127 -12.93 12.43 -18.26
C LYS A 127 -12.22 13.78 -18.27
N ALA A 128 -11.45 14.11 -17.23
CA ALA A 128 -10.71 15.37 -17.12
C ALA A 128 -9.25 15.28 -17.59
N ILE A 129 -8.81 14.12 -18.09
CA ILE A 129 -7.43 13.95 -18.57
C ILE A 129 -7.22 14.76 -19.86
N THR A 130 -6.35 15.76 -19.81
CA THR A 130 -5.93 16.58 -20.96
C THR A 130 -4.53 16.20 -21.44
N GLU A 131 -4.10 16.72 -22.59
CA GLU A 131 -2.71 16.59 -23.06
C GLU A 131 -1.70 17.21 -22.09
N ASN A 132 -2.08 18.26 -21.35
CA ASN A 132 -1.22 18.87 -20.33
C ASN A 132 -0.99 17.91 -19.14
N VAL A 133 -2.05 17.21 -18.70
CA VAL A 133 -1.95 16.16 -17.67
C VAL A 133 -1.11 14.99 -18.15
N LYS A 134 -1.37 14.48 -19.37
CA LYS A 134 -0.57 13.38 -19.95
C LYS A 134 0.90 13.75 -20.04
N ARG A 135 1.21 14.97 -20.47
CA ARG A 135 2.58 15.49 -20.55
C ARG A 135 3.24 15.52 -19.17
N ALA A 136 2.55 16.01 -18.15
CA ALA A 136 3.07 16.07 -16.78
C ALA A 136 3.39 14.67 -16.21
N VAL A 137 2.51 13.69 -16.45
CA VAL A 137 2.74 12.30 -16.04
C VAL A 137 3.92 11.70 -16.79
N GLU A 138 4.01 11.90 -18.11
CA GLU A 138 5.11 11.39 -18.92
C GLU A 138 6.47 12.03 -18.55
N MET A 139 6.50 13.33 -18.25
CA MET A 139 7.71 14.04 -17.80
C MET A 139 8.31 13.46 -16.52
N THR A 140 7.50 12.81 -15.69
CA THR A 140 7.87 12.27 -14.37
C THR A 140 7.65 10.76 -14.29
N ARG A 141 7.65 10.09 -15.46
CA ARG A 141 7.33 8.67 -15.57
C ARG A 141 8.21 7.83 -14.65
N GLY A 142 7.57 7.07 -13.76
CA GLY A 142 8.27 6.22 -12.79
C GLY A 142 8.98 6.96 -11.64
N GLU A 143 8.93 8.29 -11.59
CA GLU A 143 9.54 9.05 -10.50
C GLU A 143 8.67 8.99 -9.24
N ILE A 144 9.31 8.72 -8.10
CA ILE A 144 8.70 8.74 -6.77
C ILE A 144 9.60 9.48 -5.80
N ALA A 145 9.01 10.09 -4.77
CA ALA A 145 9.75 10.70 -3.68
C ALA A 145 10.08 9.65 -2.62
N THR A 146 11.35 9.59 -2.21
CA THR A 146 11.82 8.61 -1.21
C THR A 146 12.59 9.27 -0.08
N TYR A 147 12.55 8.64 1.09
CA TYR A 147 13.41 8.95 2.23
C TYR A 147 14.00 7.64 2.76
N GLN A 148 15.32 7.57 2.88
CA GLN A 148 16.04 6.34 3.29
C GLN A 148 15.67 5.11 2.45
N GLY A 149 15.44 5.31 1.14
CA GLY A 149 15.12 4.22 0.20
C GLY A 149 13.69 3.69 0.30
N LYS A 150 12.80 4.35 1.07
CA LYS A 150 11.36 4.01 1.15
C LYS A 150 10.53 5.15 0.58
N ALA A 151 9.39 4.81 -0.05
CA ALA A 151 8.41 5.80 -0.47
C ALA A 151 7.96 6.64 0.74
N ILE A 152 7.88 7.96 0.57
CA ILE A 152 7.45 8.85 1.67
C ILE A 152 5.92 8.88 1.82
N ASN A 153 5.49 9.32 3.00
CA ASN A 153 4.13 9.78 3.23
C ASN A 153 3.88 11.08 2.47
N SER A 154 3.28 10.99 1.28
CA SER A 154 3.11 12.09 0.33
C SER A 154 1.71 12.73 0.43
N TRP A 155 1.31 13.09 1.63
CA TRP A 155 0.03 13.79 1.88
C TRP A 155 0.07 15.21 1.31
N PHE A 156 -1.03 15.67 0.72
CA PHE A 156 -1.19 17.02 0.18
C PHE A 156 -2.61 17.54 0.45
N HIS A 157 -2.83 18.82 0.17
CA HIS A 157 -4.10 19.54 0.34
C HIS A 157 -4.13 20.80 -0.52
N ALA A 158 -5.32 21.37 -0.72
CA ALA A 158 -5.56 22.64 -1.41
C ALA A 158 -5.65 23.83 -0.45
#